data_AF-A0A529ME53-F1
#
_entry.id   AF-A0A529ME53-F1
#
_cell.length_a   1.000
_cell.length_b   1.000
_cell.length_c   1.000
_cell.angle_alpha   90.00
_cell.angle_beta   90.00
_cell.angle_gamma   90.00
#
_symmetry.space_group_name_H-M   'P 1'
#
loop_
_entity.id
_entity.type
_entity.pdbx_description
1 polymer ?
#
loop_
_entity_poly.entity_id
_entity_poly.type
_entity_poly.pdbx_seq_one_letter_code
_entity_poly.pdbx_strand_id
1 'polypeptide(L)' 'MNEQAHSCASDVGGTFTDSIAYDEATQTITVSKVSTTPVNRAQGTVTGLKRALLLQGGTGSE' A
#
# COMPACT_ATOMS: atom_id res chain seq x y z
N MET A 1 11.44 14.49 13.27
CA MET A 1 10.29 13.59 13.11
C MET A 1 10.87 12.22 12.81
N ASN A 2 10.53 11.18 13.57
CA ASN A 2 11.00 9.83 13.22
C ASN A 2 10.23 9.37 12.00
N GLU A 3 10.94 9.10 10.91
CA GLU A 3 10.38 8.38 9.78
C GLU A 3 10.13 6.94 10.24
N GLN A 4 8.86 6.54 10.25
CA GLN A 4 8.48 5.18 10.60
C GLN A 4 8.60 4.33 9.33
N ALA A 5 9.61 3.47 9.29
CA ALA A 5 9.84 2.60 8.15
C ALA A 5 8.77 1.50 8.13
N HIS A 6 7.98 1.46 7.06
CA HIS A 6 7.02 0.38 6.80
C HIS A 6 7.56 -0.51 5.68
N SER A 7 7.52 -1.83 5.88
CA SER A 7 7.71 -2.78 4.78
C SER A 7 6.42 -2.88 3.98
N CYS A 8 6.50 -2.74 2.65
CA CYS A 8 5.31 -2.80 1.80
C CYS A 8 5.51 -3.71 0.59
N ALA A 9 4.41 -4.28 0.10
CA ALA A 9 4.40 -5.09 -1.10
C ALA A 9 3.09 -4.86 -1.87
N SER A 10 3.14 -5.07 -3.19
CA SER A 10 1.98 -5.01 -4.05
C SER A 10 2.02 -6.12 -5.10
N ASP A 11 0.87 -6.73 -5.33
CA ASP A 11 0.63 -7.69 -6.41
C ASP A 11 -0.34 -7.08 -7.42
N VAL A 12 0.06 -7.03 -8.69
CA VAL A 12 -0.70 -6.37 -9.76
C VAL A 12 -1.33 -7.42 -10.65
N GLY A 13 -2.63 -7.67 -10.44
CA GLY A 13 -3.43 -8.56 -11.28
C GLY A 13 -4.12 -7.83 -12.45
N GLY A 14 -4.93 -8.57 -13.21
CA GLY A 14 -5.73 -8.01 -14.32
C GLY A 14 -6.96 -7.22 -13.87
N THR A 15 -7.66 -7.71 -12.84
CA THR A 15 -8.87 -7.07 -12.29
C THR A 15 -8.56 -6.19 -11.08
N PHE A 16 -7.74 -6.71 -10.18
CA PHE A 16 -7.41 -6.06 -8.92
C PHE A 16 -5.90 -5.98 -8.73
N THR A 17 -5.49 -4.92 -8.03
CA THR A 17 -4.16 -4.75 -7.46
C THR A 17 -4.31 -4.87 -5.94
N ASP A 18 -3.58 -5.81 -5.36
CA ASP A 18 -3.52 -6.06 -3.93
C ASP A 18 -2.28 -5.39 -3.35
N SER A 19 -2.38 -4.85 -2.13
CA SER A 19 -1.29 -4.13 -1.47
C SER A 19 -1.32 -4.38 0.03
N ILE A 20 -0.13 -4.50 0.63
CA ILE A 20 0.04 -4.67 2.07
C ILE A 20 1.05 -3.66 2.63
N ALA A 21 0.81 -3.25 3.87
CA ALA A 21 1.79 -2.53 4.69
C ALA A 21 1.98 -3.26 6.01
N TYR A 22 3.24 -3.45 6.40
CA TYR A 22 3.62 -4.04 7.68
C TYR A 22 4.32 -2.99 8.54
N ASP A 23 3.81 -2.81 9.76
CA ASP A 23 4.45 -2.02 10.81
C ASP A 23 5.12 -2.96 11.82
N GLU A 24 6.44 -2.91 11.88
CA GLU A 24 7.25 -3.72 12.78
C GLU A 24 7.03 -3.37 14.26
N ALA A 25 6.73 -2.11 14.59
CA ALA A 25 6.58 -1.68 15.97
C ALA A 25 5.28 -2.23 16.59
N THR A 26 4.19 -2.23 15.82
CA THR A 26 2.90 -2.76 16.27
C THR A 26 2.65 -4.20 15.84
N GLN A 27 3.51 -4.75 14.98
CA GLN A 27 3.35 -6.05 14.31
C GLN A 27 2.02 -6.14 13.52
N THR A 28 1.52 -5.01 13.03
CA THR A 28 0.24 -4.93 12.31
C THR A 28 0.46 -5.06 10.80
N ILE A 29 -0.38 -5.87 10.16
CA ILE A 29 -0.52 -5.91 8.70
C ILE A 29 -1.85 -5.25 8.33
N THR A 30 -1.81 -4.27 7.43
CA THR A 30 -3.01 -3.78 6.75
C THR A 30 -2.99 -4.15 5.29
N VAL A 31 -4.18 -4.36 4.75
CA VAL A 31 -4.38 -4.82 3.38
C VAL A 31 -5.27 -3.83 2.63
N SER A 32 -4.98 -3.65 1.35
CA SER A 32 -5.82 -2.90 0.43
C SER A 32 -5.99 -3.67 -0.88
N LYS A 33 -7.18 -3.53 -1.45
CA LYS A 33 -7.53 -4.00 -2.78
C LYS A 33 -8.13 -2.85 -3.56
N VAL A 34 -7.61 -2.62 -4.77
CA VAL A 34 -8.11 -1.61 -5.69
C VAL A 34 -8.30 -2.23 -7.06
N SER A 35 -9.18 -1.66 -7.90
CA SER A 35 -9.23 -2.04 -9.32
C SER A 35 -7.88 -1.75 -9.98
N THR A 36 -7.38 -2.70 -10.78
CA THR A 36 -6.19 -2.47 -11.59
C THR A 36 -6.46 -1.33 -12.57
N THR A 37 -5.46 -0.48 -12.78
CA THR A 37 -5.44 0.58 -13.80
C THR A 37 -4.63 0.10 -15.01
N PRO A 38 -5.25 -0.53 -16.04
CA PRO A 38 -4.49 -1.28 -17.04
C PRO A 38 -3.59 -0.41 -17.93
N VAL A 39 -4.01 0.84 -18.18
CA VAL A 39 -3.27 1.83 -18.95
C VAL A 39 -2.02 2.31 -18.20
N ASN A 40 -2.08 2.38 -16.87
CA ASN A 40 -0.96 2.78 -16.02
C ASN A 40 -1.00 2.01 -14.69
N ARG A 41 -0.33 0.85 -14.63
CA ARG A 41 -0.34 -0.03 -13.45
C ARG A 41 0.26 0.63 -12.20
N ALA A 42 1.23 1.53 -12.37
CA ALA A 42 1.84 2.24 -11.26
C ALA A 42 0.80 3.06 -10.47
N GLN A 43 -0.22 3.61 -11.15
CA GLN A 43 -1.30 4.34 -10.49
C GLN A 43 -2.09 3.45 -9.51
N GLY A 44 -2.41 2.22 -9.93
CA GLY A 44 -3.08 1.22 -9.08
C GLY A 44 -2.21 0.83 -7.89
N THR A 45 -0.93 0.56 -8.13
CA THR A 45 0.06 0.25 -7.07
C THR A 45 0.16 1.38 -6.05
N VAL A 46 0.38 2.63 -6.48
CA VAL A 46 0.47 3.80 -5.58
C VAL A 46 -0.83 3.98 -4.80
N THR A 47 -1.98 3.83 -5.45
CA THR A 47 -3.28 3.95 -4.78
C THR A 47 -3.48 2.86 -3.73
N GLY A 48 -3.12 1.60 -4.04
CA GLY A 48 -3.22 0.48 -3.11
C GLY A 48 -2.31 0.63 -1.91
N LEU A 49 -1.04 1.00 -2.13
CA LEU A 49 -0.07 1.22 -1.06
C LEU A 49 -0.46 2.39 -0.15
N LYS A 50 -0.89 3.53 -0.73
CA LYS A 50 -1.39 4.67 0.07
C LYS A 50 -2.58 4.26 0.95
N ARG A 51 -3.53 3.48 0.42
CA ARG A 51 -4.66 2.99 1.21
C ARG A 51 -4.22 2.07 2.34
N ALA A 52 -3.28 1.15 2.10
CA ALA A 52 -2.77 0.27 3.14
C ALA A 52 -2.09 1.06 4.27
N LEU A 53 -1.27 2.06 3.95
CA LEU A 53 -0.60 2.93 4.92
C LEU A 53 -1.58 3.81 5.70
N LEU A 54 -2.58 4.39 5.04
CA LEU A 54 -3.59 5.25 5.69
C LEU A 54 -4.35 4.53 6.79
N LEU A 55 -4.58 3.22 6.66
CA LEU A 55 -5.22 2.41 7.71
C LEU A 55 -4.39 2.31 8.99
N GLN A 56 -3.08 2.61 8.92
CA GLN A 56 -2.16 2.65 10.06
C GLN A 56 -1.82 4.09 10.47
N GLY A 57 -2.48 5.10 9.89
CA GLY A 57 -2.19 6.52 10.10
C GLY A 57 -0.94 7.03 9.36
N GLY A 58 -0.34 6.21 8.50
CA GLY A 58 0.79 6.59 7.65
C GLY A 58 0.34 7.30 6.37
N THR A 59 1.17 8.20 5.84
CA THR A 59 0.85 8.98 4.63
C THR A 59 1.64 8.57 3.40
N GLY A 60 2.83 7.95 3.57
CA GLY A 60 3.73 7.61 2.47
C GLY A 60 4.18 8.86 1.71
N SER A 61 5.00 9.69 2.33
CA SER A 61 5.59 10.89 1.70
C SER A 61 6.53 10.49 0.57
N GLU A 62 6.45 11.25 -0.53
CA GLU A 62 7.34 11.16 -1.69
C GLU A 62 8.75 11.71 -1.37
#